data_AF-A0A453KW71-F1
#
_entry.id   AF-A0A453KW71-F1
#
_cell.length_a   1.000
_cell.length_b   1.000
_cell.length_c   1.000
_cell.angle_alpha   90.00
_cell.angle_beta   90.00
_cell.angle_gamma   90.00
#
_symmetry.space_group_name_H-M   'P 1'
#
loop_
_entity.id
_entity.type
_entity.pdbx_description
1 polymer ?
#
loop_
_entity_poly.entity_id
_entity_poly.type
_entity_poly.pdbx_seq_one_letter_code
_entity_poly.pdbx_strand_id
1 'polypeptide(L)'
;YKRKCGHLTARVRELEDSLADAVEKAAAERRGRVRAQQSLRRALSEQGASPDKGKPATAPASYPMAPIGTVESCFSTRNGTPRQPLVVPLARATVVLNPARVAAEALEGLASYSHCWILYVFHLNTDLDKMWKDPARSKLKAKVRVPRLKGGKMGVLATRTPHRPNPIGLSVAKVEAVDGHAILLSGVDLVDGT
;
A
#
# COMPACT_ATOMS: atom_id res chain seq x y z
N TYR A 1 -23.92 -35.83 -16.48
CA TYR A 1 -23.91 -34.45 -16.98
C TYR A 1 -24.91 -33.52 -16.28
N LYS A 2 -26.22 -33.82 -16.24
CA LYS A 2 -27.25 -32.99 -15.59
C LYS A 2 -26.99 -32.58 -14.13
N ARG A 3 -26.52 -33.50 -13.27
CA ARG A 3 -26.20 -33.21 -11.86
C ARG A 3 -25.06 -32.18 -11.67
N LYS A 4 -24.05 -32.22 -12.53
CA LYS A 4 -22.90 -31.30 -12.48
C LYS A 4 -23.31 -29.88 -12.92
N CYS A 5 -24.25 -29.78 -13.86
CA CYS A 5 -24.85 -28.52 -14.30
C CYS A 5 -25.65 -27.84 -13.19
N GLY A 6 -26.53 -28.59 -12.50
CA GLY A 6 -27.33 -28.02 -11.40
C GLY A 6 -26.49 -27.52 -10.22
N HIS A 7 -25.40 -28.22 -9.88
CA HIS A 7 -24.48 -27.78 -8.83
C HIS A 7 -23.74 -26.49 -9.22
N LEU A 8 -23.30 -26.38 -10.48
CA LEU A 8 -22.66 -25.15 -10.98
C LEU A 8 -23.63 -23.96 -10.97
N THR A 9 -24.88 -24.16 -11.38
CA THR A 9 -25.91 -23.10 -11.33
C THR A 9 -26.21 -22.65 -9.90
N ALA A 10 -26.29 -23.59 -8.95
CA ALA A 10 -26.47 -23.25 -7.54
C ALA A 10 -25.28 -22.46 -6.99
N ARG A 11 -24.05 -22.83 -7.36
CA ARG A 11 -22.84 -22.13 -6.93
C ARG A 11 -22.72 -20.73 -7.53
N VAL A 12 -23.13 -20.55 -8.79
CA VAL A 12 -23.19 -19.21 -9.42
C VAL A 12 -24.14 -18.31 -8.66
N ARG A 13 -25.35 -18.80 -8.35
CA ARG A 13 -26.34 -18.03 -7.59
C ARG A 13 -25.83 -17.65 -6.19
N GLU A 14 -25.20 -18.59 -5.49
CA GLU A 14 -24.60 -18.33 -4.18
C GLU A 14 -23.48 -17.26 -4.25
N LEU A 15 -22.66 -17.29 -5.29
CA LEU A 15 -21.61 -16.28 -5.51
C LEU A 15 -22.18 -14.91 -5.90
N GLU A 16 -23.26 -14.87 -6.68
CA GLU A 16 -23.98 -13.65 -7.03
C GLU A 16 -24.59 -12.99 -5.78
N ASP A 17 -25.25 -13.78 -4.92
CA ASP A 17 -25.81 -13.31 -3.65
C ASP A 17 -24.69 -12.80 -2.73
N SER A 18 -23.58 -13.54 -2.61
CA SER A 18 -22.42 -13.13 -1.83
C SER A 18 -21.77 -11.84 -2.35
N LEU A 19 -21.71 -11.67 -3.68
CA LEU A 19 -21.20 -10.46 -4.30
C LEU A 19 -22.11 -9.25 -4.04
N ALA A 20 -23.44 -9.44 -4.13
CA ALA A 20 -24.42 -8.41 -3.83
C ALA A 20 -24.29 -7.92 -2.38
N ASP A 21 -24.19 -8.86 -1.43
CA ASP A 21 -23.96 -8.55 -0.01
C ASP A 21 -22.65 -7.80 0.22
N ALA A 22 -21.57 -8.20 -0.46
CA ALA A 22 -20.28 -7.54 -0.34
C ALA A 22 -20.32 -6.10 -0.89
N VAL A 23 -21.03 -5.88 -2.01
CA VAL A 23 -21.23 -4.56 -2.60
C VAL A 23 -22.04 -3.65 -1.67
N GLU A 24 -23.12 -4.17 -1.07
CA GLU A 24 -23.95 -3.37 -0.17
C GLU A 24 -23.21 -3.01 1.12
N LYS A 25 -22.43 -3.94 1.70
CA LYS A 25 -21.56 -3.64 2.85
C LYS A 25 -20.54 -2.55 2.52
N ALA A 26 -19.89 -2.62 1.35
CA ALA A 26 -18.96 -1.59 0.90
C ALA A 26 -19.65 -0.23 0.69
N ALA A 27 -20.87 -0.23 0.14
CA ALA A 27 -21.66 0.98 -0.04
C ALA A 27 -22.08 1.60 1.31
N ALA A 28 -22.49 0.78 2.27
CA ALA A 28 -22.84 1.19 3.62
C ALA A 28 -21.63 1.80 4.36
N GLU A 29 -20.45 1.17 4.28
CA GLU A 29 -19.21 1.71 4.86
C GLU A 29 -18.88 3.09 4.26
N ARG A 30 -18.98 3.23 2.93
CA ARG A 30 -18.76 4.52 2.25
C ARG A 30 -19.73 5.59 2.73
N ARG A 31 -21.03 5.29 2.81
CA ARG A 31 -22.04 6.24 3.31
C ARG A 31 -21.77 6.65 4.75
N GLY A 32 -21.40 5.70 5.61
CA GLY A 32 -21.01 5.95 7.00
C GLY A 32 -19.82 6.90 7.10
N ARG A 33 -18.73 6.62 6.35
CA ARG A 33 -17.53 7.47 6.31
C ARG A 33 -17.84 8.89 5.82
N VAL A 34 -18.62 9.02 4.75
CA VAL A 34 -19.02 10.34 4.19
C VAL A 34 -19.84 11.14 5.20
N ARG A 35 -20.81 10.50 5.86
CA ARG A 35 -21.66 11.16 6.88
C ARG A 35 -20.84 11.66 8.07
N ALA A 36 -19.94 10.82 8.59
CA ALA A 36 -19.04 11.18 9.69
C ALA A 36 -18.08 12.31 9.29
N GLN A 37 -17.59 12.30 8.05
CA GLN A 37 -16.73 13.37 7.54
C GLN A 37 -17.49 14.69 7.37
N GLN A 38 -18.75 14.64 6.92
CA GLN A 38 -19.61 15.82 6.79
C GLN A 38 -19.98 16.41 8.15
N SER A 39 -20.35 15.58 9.13
CA SER A 39 -20.65 16.04 10.49
C SER A 39 -19.43 16.67 11.16
N LEU A 40 -18.25 16.06 11.01
CA LEU A 40 -17.00 16.62 11.51
C LEU A 40 -16.67 17.97 10.88
N ARG A 41 -16.81 18.11 9.55
CA ARG A 41 -16.58 19.39 8.86
C ARG A 41 -17.54 20.48 9.33
N ARG A 42 -18.81 20.14 9.52
CA ARG A 42 -19.83 21.06 10.04
C ARG A 42 -19.48 21.52 11.46
N ALA A 43 -19.15 20.58 12.34
CA ALA A 43 -18.74 20.88 13.72
C ALA A 43 -17.48 21.77 13.77
N LEU A 44 -16.47 21.48 12.94
CA LEU A 44 -15.26 22.30 12.85
C LEU A 44 -15.55 23.70 12.28
N SER A 45 -16.46 23.82 11.32
CA SER A 45 -16.88 25.11 10.77
C SER A 45 -17.67 25.94 11.79
N GLU A 46 -18.51 25.30 12.61
CA GLU A 46 -19.28 25.94 13.68
C GLU A 46 -18.36 26.35 14.86
N GLN A 47 -17.30 25.58 15.15
CA GLN A 47 -16.28 25.92 16.15
C GLN A 47 -15.31 27.03 15.71
N GLY A 48 -15.10 27.20 14.40
CA GLY A 48 -14.24 28.26 13.83
C GLY A 48 -14.85 29.67 13.82
N ALA A 49 -16.10 29.84 14.23
CA ALA A 49 -16.79 31.13 14.28
C ALA A 49 -16.63 31.89 15.62
N SER A 50 -15.79 31.40 16.54
CA SER A 50 -15.47 32.09 17.80
C SER A 50 -14.12 32.82 17.67
N PRO A 51 -14.04 34.15 17.91
CA PRO A 51 -12.88 34.96 17.53
C PRO A 51 -11.66 34.84 18.47
N ASP A 52 -11.68 33.96 19.48
CA ASP A 52 -10.67 33.99 20.56
C ASP A 52 -10.19 32.61 21.04
N LYS A 53 -9.93 31.67 20.12
CA LYS A 53 -9.18 30.45 20.45
C LYS A 53 -7.92 30.37 19.59
N GLY A 54 -6.78 30.34 20.29
CA GLY A 54 -5.43 30.43 19.76
C GLY A 54 -5.18 29.59 18.51
N LYS A 55 -4.32 30.13 17.63
CA LYS A 55 -3.87 29.53 16.38
C LYS A 55 -3.75 28.00 16.52
N PRO A 56 -4.39 27.20 15.64
CA PRO A 56 -4.15 25.76 15.65
C PRO A 56 -2.65 25.52 15.51
N ALA A 57 -2.10 24.68 16.39
CA ALA A 57 -0.69 24.32 16.36
C ALA A 57 -0.30 23.93 14.93
N THR A 58 0.66 24.65 14.35
CA THR A 58 1.14 24.40 12.99
C THR A 58 1.52 22.93 12.86
N ALA A 59 0.89 22.22 11.93
CA ALA A 59 1.19 20.81 11.68
C ALA A 59 2.69 20.63 11.42
N PRO A 60 3.30 19.52 11.88
CA PRO A 60 4.72 19.29 11.67
C PRO A 60 5.02 19.23 10.17
N ALA A 61 6.14 19.86 9.76
CA ALA A 61 6.55 19.93 8.36
C ALA A 61 6.91 18.56 7.75
N SER A 62 7.16 17.54 8.59
CA SER A 62 7.45 16.17 8.17
C SER A 62 7.00 15.16 9.23
N TYR A 63 6.79 13.90 8.80
CA TYR A 63 6.49 12.77 9.67
C TYR A 63 7.65 11.78 9.58
N PRO A 64 8.56 11.73 10.58
CA PRO A 64 9.66 10.79 10.56
C PRO A 64 9.14 9.36 10.69
N MET A 65 9.63 8.47 9.83
CA MET A 65 9.30 7.04 9.87
C MET A 65 10.59 6.24 9.98
N ALA A 66 10.63 5.30 10.92
CA ALA A 66 11.71 4.34 11.03
C ALA A 66 11.27 3.00 10.40
N PRO A 67 12.17 2.31 9.69
CA PRO A 67 11.85 1.00 9.14
C PRO A 67 11.54 0.02 10.27
N ILE A 68 10.51 -0.81 10.06
CA ILE A 68 10.09 -1.84 11.01
C ILE A 68 10.65 -3.23 10.68
N GLY A 69 11.31 -3.37 9.53
CA GLY A 69 11.87 -4.62 9.02
C GLY A 69 12.59 -4.40 7.70
N THR A 70 13.07 -5.49 7.11
CA THR A 70 13.76 -5.54 5.82
C THR A 70 13.26 -6.73 5.02
N VAL A 71 13.31 -6.61 3.69
CA VAL A 71 12.87 -7.64 2.76
C VAL A 71 14.07 -8.38 2.19
N GLU A 72 14.07 -9.69 2.36
CA GLU A 72 14.96 -10.62 1.68
C GLU A 72 14.22 -11.14 0.43
N SER A 73 14.74 -10.87 -0.76
CA SER A 73 14.00 -11.10 -2.01
C SER A 73 14.83 -11.86 -3.03
N CYS A 74 14.15 -12.63 -3.90
CA CYS A 74 14.81 -13.26 -5.05
C CYS A 74 15.33 -12.25 -6.09
N PHE A 75 15.06 -10.95 -5.94
CA PHE A 75 15.50 -9.89 -6.85
C PHE A 75 16.65 -9.07 -6.26
N SER A 76 17.89 -9.41 -6.59
CA SER A 76 19.08 -8.71 -6.08
C SER A 76 19.28 -7.30 -6.61
N THR A 77 18.70 -6.96 -7.76
CA THR A 77 18.81 -5.62 -8.36
C THR A 77 17.49 -5.17 -8.98
N ARG A 78 17.34 -3.86 -9.20
CA ARG A 78 16.18 -3.25 -9.88
C ARG A 78 15.93 -3.83 -11.28
N ASN A 79 16.97 -4.30 -11.95
CA ASN A 79 16.87 -4.88 -13.29
C ASN A 79 16.40 -6.33 -13.16
N GLY A 80 15.26 -6.64 -13.76
CA GLY A 80 14.64 -7.96 -13.66
C GLY A 80 13.58 -8.07 -12.56
N THR A 81 13.54 -7.14 -11.61
CA THR A 81 12.40 -7.01 -10.68
C THR A 81 11.12 -6.71 -11.49
N PRO A 82 10.01 -7.41 -11.20
CA PRO A 82 8.72 -7.12 -11.81
C PRO A 82 8.36 -5.64 -11.64
N ARG A 83 7.72 -5.05 -12.65
CA ARG A 83 7.31 -3.64 -12.57
C ARG A 83 6.12 -3.42 -11.63
N GLN A 84 5.41 -4.48 -11.27
CA GLN A 84 4.17 -4.50 -10.49
C GLN A 84 4.08 -5.85 -9.78
N PRO A 85 3.41 -5.92 -8.62
CA PRO A 85 3.23 -7.17 -7.91
C PRO A 85 2.34 -8.13 -8.72
N LEU A 86 2.42 -9.42 -8.39
CA LEU A 86 1.66 -10.53 -8.97
C LEU A 86 1.89 -10.80 -10.47
N VAL A 87 2.72 -10.01 -11.16
CA VAL A 87 3.13 -10.28 -12.55
C VAL A 87 3.91 -11.59 -12.64
N VAL A 88 4.71 -11.89 -11.61
CA VAL A 88 5.43 -13.15 -11.45
C VAL A 88 4.93 -13.81 -10.15
N PRO A 89 3.86 -14.62 -10.18
CA PRO A 89 3.26 -15.18 -8.96
C PRO A 89 4.22 -16.05 -8.13
N LEU A 90 5.22 -16.63 -8.77
CA LEU A 90 6.22 -17.49 -8.12
C LEU A 90 7.39 -16.71 -7.49
N ALA A 91 7.46 -15.39 -7.68
CA ALA A 91 8.49 -14.56 -7.06
C ALA A 91 8.37 -14.64 -5.53
N ARG A 92 9.45 -15.00 -4.83
CA ARG A 92 9.46 -15.20 -3.38
C ARG A 92 10.22 -14.08 -2.69
N ALA A 93 9.75 -13.72 -1.50
CA ALA A 93 10.51 -12.91 -0.55
C ALA A 93 10.08 -13.23 0.88
N THR A 94 10.91 -12.83 1.83
CA THR A 94 10.64 -12.86 3.26
C THR A 94 10.73 -11.43 3.79
N VAL A 95 9.69 -10.96 4.48
CA VAL A 95 9.79 -9.73 5.28
C VAL A 95 10.24 -10.13 6.67
N VAL A 96 11.41 -9.64 7.09
CA VAL A 96 11.97 -9.87 8.43
C VAL A 96 11.78 -8.61 9.25
N LEU A 97 10.90 -8.67 10.24
CA LEU A 97 10.66 -7.56 11.16
C LEU A 97 11.77 -7.45 12.21
N ASN A 98 12.06 -6.22 12.62
CA ASN A 98 13.00 -5.94 13.69
C ASN A 98 12.33 -6.19 15.05
N PRO A 99 12.77 -7.19 15.84
CA PRO A 99 12.15 -7.53 17.13
C PRO A 99 12.25 -6.41 18.17
N ALA A 100 13.24 -5.51 18.05
CA ALA A 100 13.37 -4.35 18.94
C ALA A 100 12.32 -3.26 18.66
N ARG A 101 11.60 -3.33 17.54
CA ARG A 101 10.60 -2.33 17.12
C ARG A 101 9.19 -2.88 17.06
N VAL A 102 9.04 -4.15 16.68
CA VAL A 102 7.74 -4.80 16.51
C VAL A 102 7.79 -6.14 17.21
N ALA A 103 6.88 -6.35 18.16
CA ALA A 103 6.69 -7.63 18.82
C ALA A 103 6.00 -8.63 17.86
N ALA A 104 6.32 -9.92 17.95
CA ALA A 104 5.80 -10.95 17.05
C ALA A 104 4.26 -11.03 17.06
N GLU A 105 3.63 -10.74 18.20
CA GLU A 105 2.18 -10.72 18.39
C GLU A 105 1.48 -9.70 17.48
N ALA A 106 2.19 -8.68 16.98
CA ALA A 106 1.66 -7.76 15.99
C ALA A 106 1.31 -8.43 14.64
N LEU A 107 1.81 -9.65 14.40
CA LEU A 107 1.49 -10.47 13.23
C LEU A 107 0.37 -11.49 13.47
N GLU A 108 -0.19 -11.54 14.69
CA GLU A 108 -1.29 -12.44 15.01
C GLU A 108 -2.47 -12.23 14.04
N GLY A 109 -3.01 -13.33 13.50
CA GLY A 109 -4.10 -13.31 12.54
C GLY A 109 -3.68 -13.03 11.09
N LEU A 110 -2.45 -12.58 10.81
CA LEU A 110 -2.01 -12.28 9.44
C LEU A 110 -2.05 -13.53 8.54
N ALA A 111 -1.67 -14.69 9.08
CA ALA A 111 -1.70 -15.98 8.37
C ALA A 111 -3.11 -16.43 7.93
N SER A 112 -4.18 -15.84 8.49
CA SER A 112 -5.56 -16.14 8.08
C SER A 112 -5.95 -15.46 6.76
N TYR A 113 -5.20 -14.45 6.32
CA TYR A 113 -5.44 -13.73 5.08
C TYR A 113 -4.65 -14.36 3.93
N SER A 114 -5.25 -14.38 2.73
CA SER A 114 -4.55 -14.84 1.54
C SER A 114 -3.44 -13.89 1.07
N HIS A 115 -3.59 -12.59 1.35
CA HIS A 115 -2.69 -11.55 0.88
C HIS A 115 -2.55 -10.43 1.92
N CYS A 116 -1.42 -9.74 1.87
CA CYS A 116 -1.17 -8.56 2.67
C CYS A 116 -0.71 -7.39 1.78
N TRP A 117 -0.92 -6.17 2.29
CA TRP A 117 -0.32 -4.97 1.72
C TRP A 117 1.00 -4.68 2.40
N ILE A 118 2.00 -4.35 1.60
CA ILE A 118 3.34 -4.00 2.05
C ILE A 118 3.60 -2.56 1.64
N LEU A 119 3.81 -1.71 2.64
CA LEU A 119 4.32 -0.35 2.45
C LEU A 119 5.81 -0.38 2.68
N TYR A 120 6.58 0.11 1.71
CA TYR A 120 8.03 0.06 1.74
C TYR A 120 8.63 1.34 1.17
N VAL A 121 9.91 1.56 1.41
CA VAL A 121 10.65 2.67 0.81
C VAL A 121 11.44 2.14 -0.38
N PHE A 122 11.44 2.87 -1.50
CA PHE A 122 12.30 2.56 -2.64
C PHE A 122 13.77 2.88 -2.29
N HIS A 123 14.41 2.05 -1.47
CA HIS A 123 15.75 2.24 -0.89
C HIS A 123 16.85 2.47 -1.93
N LEU A 124 16.70 1.91 -3.13
CA LEU A 124 17.64 2.11 -4.25
C LEU A 124 17.32 3.31 -5.14
N ASN A 125 16.42 4.20 -4.73
CA ASN A 125 16.28 5.48 -5.41
C ASN A 125 17.53 6.33 -5.22
N THR A 126 17.95 6.99 -6.28
CA THR A 126 19.02 7.97 -6.20
C THR A 126 18.58 9.19 -5.41
N ASP A 127 19.50 9.79 -4.64
CA ASP A 127 19.31 11.06 -3.95
C ASP A 127 18.25 11.08 -2.81
N LEU A 128 17.89 9.93 -2.22
CA LEU A 128 16.97 9.84 -1.07
C LEU A 128 17.38 10.80 0.07
N ASP A 129 18.66 10.80 0.44
CA ASP A 129 19.19 11.65 1.50
C ASP A 129 19.00 13.14 1.21
N LYS A 130 19.26 13.56 -0.04
CA LYS A 130 19.07 14.96 -0.45
C LYS A 130 17.60 15.31 -0.42
N MET A 131 16.74 14.39 -0.85
CA MET A 131 15.30 14.56 -0.88
C MET A 131 14.69 14.71 0.52
N TRP A 132 15.19 13.99 1.51
CA TRP A 132 14.69 14.05 2.89
C TRP A 132 15.28 15.20 3.70
N LYS A 133 16.57 15.53 3.50
CA LYS A 133 17.24 16.61 4.24
C LYS A 133 16.88 17.99 3.71
N ASP A 134 16.66 18.14 2.41
CA ASP A 134 16.28 19.41 1.77
C ASP A 134 15.27 19.18 0.63
N PRO A 135 13.98 18.96 0.96
CA PRO A 135 12.95 18.73 -0.04
C PRO A 135 12.79 19.90 -1.03
N ALA A 136 13.05 21.13 -0.58
CA ALA A 136 12.91 22.34 -1.39
C ALA A 136 13.97 22.42 -2.50
N ARG A 137 15.15 21.84 -2.30
CA ARG A 137 16.20 21.73 -3.32
C ARG A 137 16.21 20.41 -4.07
N SER A 138 15.24 19.53 -3.82
CA SER A 138 15.12 18.25 -4.53
C SER A 138 14.88 18.46 -6.03
N LYS A 139 15.74 17.89 -6.88
CA LYS A 139 15.61 17.92 -8.34
C LYS A 139 14.63 16.88 -8.87
N LEU A 140 13.52 16.66 -8.17
CA LEU A 140 12.52 15.69 -8.58
C LEU A 140 11.85 16.14 -9.88
N LYS A 141 11.86 15.27 -10.89
CA LYS A 141 11.18 15.55 -12.16
C LYS A 141 9.67 15.45 -11.98
N ALA A 142 8.93 16.45 -12.45
CA ALA A 142 7.45 16.45 -12.40
C ALA A 142 6.81 15.37 -13.30
N LYS A 143 7.51 14.91 -14.35
CA LYS A 143 7.03 13.91 -15.31
C LYS A 143 8.06 12.80 -15.53
N VAL A 144 7.57 11.59 -15.78
CA VAL A 144 8.36 10.39 -16.09
C VAL A 144 7.92 9.77 -17.41
N ARG A 145 8.83 9.08 -18.09
CA ARG A 145 8.51 8.33 -19.31
C ARG A 145 7.87 7.00 -18.91
N VAL A 146 6.69 6.72 -19.45
CA VAL A 146 5.94 5.50 -19.14
C VAL A 146 6.19 4.46 -20.25
N PRO A 147 6.62 3.22 -19.93
CA PRO A 147 6.95 2.22 -20.96
C PRO A 147 5.82 1.94 -21.96
N ARG A 148 4.57 1.96 -21.49
CA ARG A 148 3.38 1.68 -22.32
C ARG A 148 2.94 2.84 -23.20
N LEU A 149 3.55 4.03 -23.08
CA LEU A 149 3.10 5.25 -23.76
C LEU A 149 3.97 5.62 -24.97
N LYS A 150 4.66 4.66 -25.59
CA LYS A 150 5.49 4.85 -26.82
C LYS A 150 6.39 6.11 -26.77
N GLY A 151 7.00 6.37 -25.62
CA GLY A 151 7.91 7.50 -25.43
C GLY A 151 7.28 8.75 -24.79
N GLY A 152 5.96 8.77 -24.59
CA GLY A 152 5.23 9.81 -23.87
C GLY A 152 5.61 9.91 -22.39
N LYS A 153 5.41 11.11 -21.83
CA LYS A 153 5.67 11.43 -20.42
C LYS A 153 4.36 11.65 -19.68
N MET A 154 4.29 11.19 -18.44
CA MET A 154 3.14 11.36 -17.54
C MET A 154 3.59 11.98 -16.22
N GLY A 155 2.72 12.73 -15.55
CA GLY A 155 3.01 13.30 -14.23
C GLY A 155 3.34 12.20 -13.23
N VAL A 156 4.32 12.41 -12.35
CA VAL A 156 4.78 11.38 -11.40
C VAL A 156 3.65 10.82 -10.53
N LEU A 157 2.75 11.70 -10.07
CA LEU A 157 1.60 11.33 -9.23
C LEU A 157 0.49 10.58 -9.99
N ALA A 158 0.50 10.63 -11.33
CA ALA A 158 -0.39 9.85 -12.18
C ALA A 158 0.21 8.47 -12.56
N THR A 159 1.36 8.11 -11.98
CA THR A 159 2.06 6.86 -12.24
C THR A 159 2.47 6.17 -10.94
N ARG A 160 2.95 4.94 -11.04
CA ARG A 160 3.56 4.18 -9.93
C ARG A 160 5.09 4.24 -9.99
N THR A 161 5.66 5.35 -10.45
CA THR A 161 7.12 5.49 -10.54
C THR A 161 7.74 5.51 -9.14
N PRO A 162 8.91 4.86 -8.94
CA PRO A 162 9.60 4.94 -7.67
C PRO A 162 10.14 6.35 -7.39
N HIS A 163 10.44 7.15 -8.43
CA HIS A 163 10.93 8.52 -8.30
C HIS A 163 9.78 9.51 -8.05
N ARG A 164 9.42 9.70 -6.78
CA ARG A 164 8.27 10.52 -6.34
C ARG A 164 8.58 11.24 -5.02
N PRO A 165 7.81 12.29 -4.63
CA PRO A 165 8.11 13.14 -3.46
C PRO A 165 8.36 12.36 -2.17
N ASN A 166 7.47 11.41 -1.89
CA ASN A 166 7.62 10.44 -0.82
C ASN A 166 7.82 9.07 -1.48
N PRO A 167 9.04 8.51 -1.49
CA PRO A 167 9.41 7.30 -2.24
C PRO A 167 8.87 6.03 -1.57
N ILE A 168 7.57 6.02 -1.29
CA ILE A 168 6.83 4.92 -0.69
C ILE A 168 6.22 4.10 -1.82
N GLY A 169 6.54 2.81 -1.83
CA GLY A 169 5.91 1.79 -2.65
C GLY A 169 4.76 1.11 -1.91
N LEU A 170 3.87 0.50 -2.69
CA LEU A 170 2.76 -0.29 -2.19
C LEU A 170 2.66 -1.56 -3.04
N SER A 171 2.79 -2.71 -2.41
CA SER A 171 2.70 -4.01 -3.08
C SER A 171 1.71 -4.92 -2.38
N VAL A 172 0.89 -5.62 -3.16
CA VAL A 172 0.08 -6.73 -2.67
C VAL A 172 0.88 -8.01 -2.87
N ALA A 173 1.05 -8.79 -1.83
CA ALA A 173 1.75 -10.07 -1.90
C ALA A 173 0.89 -11.15 -1.26
N LYS A 174 1.00 -12.38 -1.77
CA LYS A 174 0.34 -13.53 -1.18
C LYS A 174 1.10 -13.93 0.08
N VAL A 175 0.39 -14.15 1.17
CA VAL A 175 0.96 -14.68 2.43
C VAL A 175 1.06 -16.19 2.28
N GLU A 176 2.28 -16.72 2.41
CA GLU A 176 2.54 -18.17 2.36
C GLU A 176 2.68 -18.76 3.76
N ALA A 177 3.38 -18.04 4.64
CA ALA A 177 3.50 -18.40 6.06
C ALA A 177 3.86 -17.16 6.88
N VAL A 178 3.59 -17.25 8.19
CA VAL A 178 4.06 -16.30 9.20
C VAL A 178 4.78 -17.12 10.26
N ASP A 179 6.03 -16.76 10.56
CA ASP A 179 6.87 -17.47 11.52
C ASP A 179 7.64 -16.46 12.39
N GLY A 180 7.20 -16.30 13.64
CA GLY A 180 7.76 -15.32 14.57
C GLY A 180 7.72 -13.89 14.02
N HIS A 181 8.88 -13.34 13.69
CA HIS A 181 9.03 -11.98 13.12
C HIS A 181 9.17 -12.00 11.58
N ALA A 182 9.00 -13.16 10.94
CA ALA A 182 9.17 -13.34 9.51
C ALA A 182 7.83 -13.60 8.81
N ILE A 183 7.65 -13.00 7.64
CA ILE A 183 6.49 -13.22 6.78
C ILE A 183 6.99 -13.74 5.44
N LEU A 184 6.66 -14.99 5.10
CA LEU A 184 7.00 -15.60 3.82
C LEU A 184 5.93 -15.21 2.80
N LEU A 185 6.39 -14.72 1.65
CA LEU A 185 5.53 -14.11 0.66
C LEU A 185 5.76 -14.67 -0.75
N SER A 186 4.74 -14.51 -1.60
CA SER A 186 4.88 -14.71 -3.03
C SER A 186 4.17 -13.66 -3.89
N GLY A 187 4.56 -13.59 -5.16
CA GLY A 187 4.06 -12.59 -6.11
C GLY A 187 4.60 -11.18 -5.83
N VAL A 188 5.77 -11.07 -5.21
CA VAL A 188 6.38 -9.79 -4.85
C VAL A 188 7.06 -9.10 -6.05
N ASP A 189 7.25 -7.79 -5.92
CA ASP A 189 8.02 -6.93 -6.83
C ASP A 189 9.05 -6.07 -6.08
N LEU A 190 9.57 -6.62 -4.97
CA LEU A 190 10.47 -5.95 -4.04
C LEU A 190 11.91 -6.32 -4.33
N VAL A 191 12.83 -5.36 -4.29
CA VAL A 191 14.27 -5.63 -4.42
C VAL A 191 14.81 -6.09 -3.07
N ASP A 192 15.81 -6.95 -3.09
CA ASP A 192 16.51 -7.39 -1.89
C ASP A 192 17.06 -6.19 -1.08
N GLY A 193 16.89 -6.26 0.24
CA GLY A 193 17.26 -5.20 1.18
C GLY A 193 16.29 -4.01 1.25
N THR A 194 15.13 -4.05 0.56
CA THR A 194 14.06 -3.05 0.73
C THR A 194 13.59 -2.98 2.18
#